data_AF-A0A243WG04-F1
#
_entry.id   AF-A0A243WG04-F1
#
_cell.length_a   1.000
_cell.length_b   1.000
_cell.length_c   1.000
_cell.angle_alpha   90.00
_cell.angle_beta   90.00
_cell.angle_gamma   90.00
#
_symmetry.space_group_name_H-M   'P 1'
#
loop_
_entity.id
_entity.type
_entity.pdbx_description
1 polymer ?
#
loop_
_entity_poly.entity_id
_entity_poly.type
_entity_poly.pdbx_seq_one_letter_code
_entity_poly.pdbx_strand_id
1 'polypeptide(L)'
;MAPGVVGLVRYGQGDCMPLINEQGRVYSPYTGELYFIRKAALDQLGTGNFEQLRATSLHYSLQEGHLAAEVPAGTYVVMPTGVYRYEPANTITVITGQVLQQDFKFWKCLVY
;
A
#
# COMPACT_ATOMS: atom_id res chain seq x y z
N MET A 1 -7.74 22.93 3.83
CA MET A 1 -7.10 21.96 2.92
C MET A 1 -7.47 20.57 3.39
N ALA A 2 -8.01 19.73 2.50
CA ALA A 2 -8.25 18.34 2.84
C ALA A 2 -6.90 17.61 2.99
N PRO A 3 -6.73 16.75 4.01
CA PRO A 3 -5.54 15.91 4.11
C PRO A 3 -5.47 14.92 2.96
N GLY A 4 -4.27 14.58 2.53
CA GLY A 4 -4.07 13.72 1.36
C GLY A 4 -2.72 13.02 1.34
N VAL A 5 -2.56 12.12 0.38
CA VAL A 5 -1.32 11.41 0.10
C VAL A 5 -1.01 11.54 -1.37
N VAL A 6 0.23 11.90 -1.67
CA VAL A 6 0.77 11.96 -3.03
C VAL A 6 2.08 11.20 -3.11
N GLY A 7 2.37 10.62 -4.27
CA GLY A 7 3.64 9.96 -4.48
C GLY A 7 3.63 8.97 -5.64
N LEU A 8 4.70 8.20 -5.74
CA LEU A 8 4.85 7.17 -6.75
C LEU A 8 4.76 5.78 -6.12
N VAL A 9 3.82 4.99 -6.63
CA VAL A 9 3.68 3.58 -6.31
C VAL A 9 4.31 2.76 -7.40
N ARG A 10 5.28 1.95 -7.00
CA ARG A 10 5.95 1.00 -7.87
C ARG A 10 5.69 -0.41 -7.40
N TYR A 11 5.51 -1.29 -8.36
CA TYR A 11 5.24 -2.70 -8.12
C TYR A 11 6.17 -3.54 -8.98
N GLY A 12 6.79 -4.52 -8.34
CA GLY A 12 7.54 -5.57 -9.00
C GLY A 12 7.02 -6.93 -8.57
N GLN A 13 7.24 -7.91 -9.42
CA GLN A 13 6.95 -9.30 -9.11
C GLN A 13 8.06 -10.19 -9.66
N GLY A 14 8.37 -11.27 -8.96
CA GLY A 14 9.40 -12.21 -9.39
C GLY A 14 9.62 -13.31 -8.37
N ASP A 15 10.57 -14.19 -8.68
CA ASP A 15 10.93 -15.29 -7.81
C ASP A 15 11.58 -14.74 -6.54
N CYS A 16 11.27 -15.33 -5.40
CA CYS A 16 11.95 -15.01 -4.15
C CYS A 16 13.00 -16.06 -3.78
N MET A 17 13.14 -17.11 -4.61
CA MET A 17 14.16 -18.15 -4.48
C MET A 17 14.88 -18.44 -5.81
N PRO A 18 16.22 -18.64 -5.79
CA PRO A 18 17.12 -18.40 -4.65
C PRO A 18 17.13 -16.91 -4.29
N LEU A 19 17.60 -16.57 -3.08
CA LEU A 19 17.50 -15.23 -2.48
C LEU A 19 17.91 -14.13 -3.49
N ILE A 20 16.92 -13.55 -4.18
CA ILE A 20 17.18 -12.58 -5.24
C ILE A 20 17.74 -11.33 -4.58
N ASN A 21 18.90 -10.89 -5.07
CA ASN A 21 19.51 -9.62 -4.69
C ASN A 21 18.49 -8.49 -4.92
N GLU A 22 18.15 -7.75 -3.87
CA GLU A 22 17.14 -6.68 -3.92
C GLU A 22 17.47 -5.61 -4.96
N GLN A 23 18.76 -5.48 -5.30
CA GLN A 23 19.27 -4.59 -6.33
C GLN A 23 18.89 -5.01 -7.77
N GLY A 24 18.56 -6.29 -7.99
CA GLY A 24 18.10 -6.81 -9.27
C GLY A 24 16.58 -6.74 -9.48
N ARG A 25 15.83 -6.28 -8.46
CA ARG A 25 14.37 -6.18 -8.55
C ARG A 25 13.97 -5.07 -9.50
N VAL A 26 13.30 -5.43 -10.60
CA VAL A 26 12.73 -4.48 -11.55
C VAL A 26 11.35 -4.08 -11.06
N TYR A 27 11.19 -2.79 -10.76
CA TYR A 27 9.91 -2.22 -10.36
C TYR A 27 9.33 -1.41 -11.52
N SER A 28 8.08 -1.69 -11.85
CA SER A 28 7.32 -0.91 -12.82
C SER A 28 6.32 0.01 -12.10
N PRO A 29 5.84 1.07 -12.76
CA PRO A 29 4.77 1.89 -12.21
C PRO A 29 3.51 1.03 -11.96
N TYR A 30 2.97 1.09 -10.74
CA TYR A 30 1.83 0.25 -10.37
C TYR A 30 0.54 0.75 -11.01
N THR A 31 -0.21 -0.15 -11.63
CA THR A 31 -1.55 0.15 -12.15
C THR A 31 -2.52 -0.84 -11.53
N GLY A 32 -3.52 -0.34 -10.80
CA GLY A 32 -4.48 -1.16 -10.05
C GLY A 32 -5.02 -0.46 -8.81
N GLU A 33 -5.82 -1.18 -8.01
CA GLU A 33 -6.40 -0.62 -6.78
C GLU A 33 -5.42 -0.72 -5.60
N LEU A 34 -5.27 0.40 -4.91
CA LEU A 34 -4.49 0.55 -3.69
C LEU A 34 -5.43 0.81 -2.52
N TYR A 35 -5.33 -0.04 -1.50
CA TYR A 35 -6.17 0.01 -0.30
C TYR A 35 -5.44 0.69 0.84
N PHE A 36 -6.13 1.62 1.52
CA PHE A 36 -5.70 2.32 2.71
C PHE A 36 -6.52 1.83 3.90
N ILE A 37 -6.00 0.80 4.56
CA ILE A 37 -6.66 0.14 5.69
C ILE A 37 -6.24 0.85 6.97
N ARG A 38 -7.19 1.27 7.81
CA ARG A 38 -6.85 1.89 9.09
C ARG A 38 -6.06 0.92 9.95
N LYS A 39 -4.88 1.33 10.44
CA LYS A 39 -4.04 0.49 11.30
C LYS A 39 -4.80 0.02 12.54
N ALA A 40 -5.56 0.91 13.18
CA ALA A 40 -6.38 0.56 14.33
C ALA A 40 -7.42 -0.55 14.01
N ALA A 41 -8.03 -0.52 12.82
CA ALA A 41 -8.99 -1.54 12.41
C ALA A 41 -8.30 -2.87 12.10
N LEU A 42 -7.09 -2.82 11.51
CA LEU A 42 -6.27 -4.00 11.25
C LEU A 42 -5.78 -4.64 12.56
N ASP A 43 -5.29 -3.84 13.50
CA ASP A 43 -4.85 -4.30 14.84
C ASP A 43 -6.02 -4.91 15.62
N GLN A 44 -7.24 -4.38 15.46
CA GLN A 44 -8.46 -4.92 16.07
C GLN A 44 -8.97 -6.19 15.38
N LEU A 45 -8.58 -6.45 14.13
CA LEU A 45 -9.06 -7.60 13.38
C LEU A 45 -8.54 -8.92 13.94
N GLY A 46 -7.29 -8.96 14.39
CA GLY A 46 -6.63 -10.20 14.81
C GLY A 46 -6.67 -11.28 13.71
N THR A 47 -7.51 -12.31 13.89
CA THR A 47 -7.77 -13.41 12.93
C THR A 47 -9.03 -13.20 12.08
N GLY A 48 -9.65 -12.03 12.14
CA GLY A 48 -10.90 -11.72 11.44
C GLY A 48 -10.77 -11.64 9.91
N ASN A 49 -11.90 -11.41 9.25
CA ASN A 49 -12.00 -11.46 7.80
C ASN A 49 -11.42 -10.18 7.16
N PHE A 50 -10.17 -10.27 6.69
CA PHE A 50 -9.50 -9.15 6.02
C PHE A 50 -10.30 -8.62 4.83
N GLU A 51 -11.04 -9.46 4.11
CA GLU A 51 -11.82 -9.00 2.95
C GLU A 51 -12.89 -7.98 3.34
N GLN A 52 -13.50 -8.12 4.53
CA GLN A 52 -14.45 -7.13 5.03
C GLN A 52 -13.77 -5.80 5.38
N LEU A 53 -12.58 -5.84 5.99
CA LEU A 53 -11.79 -4.62 6.21
C LEU A 53 -11.44 -3.96 4.89
N ARG A 54 -11.05 -4.75 3.89
CA ARG A 54 -10.70 -4.25 2.57
C ARG A 54 -11.91 -3.64 1.84
N ALA A 55 -13.10 -4.21 2.03
CA ALA A 55 -14.33 -3.69 1.45
C ALA A 55 -14.81 -2.38 2.12
N THR A 56 -14.50 -2.21 3.40
CA THR A 56 -14.86 -1.02 4.19
C THR A 56 -13.73 0.02 4.25
N SER A 57 -12.56 -0.29 3.70
CA SER A 57 -11.42 0.61 3.65
C SER A 57 -11.49 1.55 2.43
N LEU A 58 -10.73 2.63 2.54
CA LEU A 58 -10.52 3.54 1.43
C LEU A 58 -9.68 2.83 0.37
N HIS A 59 -10.09 2.94 -0.88
CA HIS A 59 -9.35 2.39 -2.02
C HIS A 59 -9.34 3.40 -3.15
N TYR A 60 -8.24 3.40 -3.89
CA TYR A 60 -8.04 4.29 -5.02
C TYR A 60 -7.43 3.51 -6.17
N SER A 61 -7.96 3.75 -7.36
CA SER A 61 -7.40 3.24 -8.60
C SER A 61 -6.19 4.09 -8.99
N LEU A 62 -5.04 3.47 -9.13
CA LEU A 62 -3.84 4.12 -9.65
C LEU A 62 -3.63 3.71 -11.10
N GLN A 63 -3.20 4.69 -11.89
CA GLN A 63 -2.71 4.49 -13.25
C GLN A 63 -1.28 5.03 -13.32
N GLU A 64 -0.38 4.24 -13.92
CA GLU A 64 1.03 4.60 -14.10
C GLU A 64 1.77 4.95 -12.79
N GLY A 65 1.36 4.35 -11.67
CA GLY A 65 1.99 4.51 -10.38
C GLY A 65 1.74 5.86 -9.71
N HIS A 66 0.95 6.76 -10.30
CA HIS A 66 0.70 8.07 -9.72
C HIS A 66 -0.36 7.97 -8.63
N LEU A 67 0.05 8.22 -7.39
CA LEU A 67 -0.84 8.34 -6.24
C LEU A 67 -1.14 9.81 -6.00
N ALA A 68 -2.42 10.17 -6.04
CA ALA A 68 -2.94 11.43 -5.54
C ALA A 68 -4.34 11.18 -4.99
N ALA A 69 -4.43 11.08 -3.67
CA ALA A 69 -5.67 10.70 -2.99
C ALA A 69 -5.92 11.60 -1.78
N GLU A 70 -7.17 12.03 -1.61
CA GLU A 70 -7.61 12.68 -0.37
C GLU A 70 -7.87 11.59 0.68
N VAL A 71 -7.04 11.56 1.71
CA VAL A 71 -7.08 10.55 2.77
C VAL A 71 -7.29 11.29 4.08
N PRO A 72 -8.37 11.00 4.84
CA PRO A 72 -8.62 11.61 6.14
C PRO A 72 -7.45 11.38 7.09
N ALA A 73 -7.21 12.32 8.01
CA ALA A 73 -6.15 12.17 8.99
C ALA A 73 -6.29 10.88 9.80
N GLY A 74 -5.17 10.21 10.03
CA GLY A 74 -5.11 8.91 10.69
C GLY A 74 -3.91 8.08 10.22
N THR A 75 -3.74 6.91 10.84
CA THR A 75 -2.69 5.95 10.46
C THR A 75 -3.29 4.83 9.61
N TYR A 76 -2.70 4.61 8.45
CA TYR A 76 -3.17 3.64 7.46
C TYR A 76 -2.03 2.72 7.03
N VAL A 77 -2.39 1.48 6.73
CA VAL A 77 -1.54 0.51 6.06
C VAL A 77 -1.97 0.45 4.60
N VAL A 78 -1.01 0.69 3.72
CA VAL A 78 -1.22 0.79 2.28
C VAL A 78 -0.90 -0.55 1.64
N MET A 79 -1.84 -1.12 0.88
CA MET A 79 -1.66 -2.44 0.26
C MET A 79 -2.26 -2.48 -1.15
N PRO A 80 -1.53 -2.95 -2.17
CA PRO A 80 -2.05 -3.13 -3.50
C PRO A 80 -2.91 -4.40 -3.61
N THR A 81 -3.77 -4.44 -4.62
CA THR A 81 -4.57 -5.63 -4.93
C THR A 81 -3.65 -6.80 -5.28
N GLY A 82 -3.63 -7.83 -4.43
CA GLY A 82 -2.90 -9.07 -4.69
C GLY A 82 -1.55 -9.23 -4.00
N VAL A 83 -1.16 -8.29 -3.12
CA VAL A 83 -0.06 -8.46 -2.16
C VAL A 83 -0.57 -8.19 -0.76
N TYR A 84 -0.71 -9.26 0.01
CA TYR A 84 -1.06 -9.20 1.42
C TYR A 84 0.20 -9.29 2.25
N ARG A 85 0.87 -8.15 2.43
CA ARG A 85 2.04 -8.04 3.30
C ARG A 85 1.90 -6.87 4.24
N TYR A 86 1.72 -7.20 5.51
CA TYR A 86 1.87 -6.24 6.59
C TYR A 86 3.37 -6.00 6.80
N GLU A 87 3.85 -4.87 6.26
CA GLU A 87 5.20 -4.40 6.48
C GLU A 87 5.15 -2.98 7.07
N PRO A 88 5.98 -2.65 8.08
CA PRO A 88 6.01 -1.31 8.65
C PRO A 88 6.27 -0.22 7.62
N ALA A 89 7.05 -0.53 6.57
CA ALA A 89 7.34 0.37 5.46
C ALA A 89 6.09 0.79 4.65
N ASN A 90 5.01 0.01 4.75
CA ASN A 90 3.74 0.28 4.08
C ASN A 90 2.75 1.03 4.99
N THR A 91 3.18 1.44 6.19
CA THR A 91 2.35 2.18 7.13
C THR A 91 2.64 3.67 7.02
N ILE A 92 1.58 4.46 6.84
CA ILE A 92 1.66 5.92 6.78
C ILE A 92 0.78 6.57 7.85
N THR A 93 1.17 7.78 8.24
CA THR A 93 0.35 8.62 9.12
C THR A 93 0.06 9.93 8.41
N VAL A 94 -1.22 10.16 8.12
CA VAL A 94 -1.72 11.38 7.50
C VAL A 94 -2.19 12.33 8.59
N ILE A 95 -1.73 13.57 8.54
CA ILE A 95 -2.05 14.62 9.52
C ILE A 95 -3.06 15.58 8.90
N THR A 96 -3.99 16.10 9.72
CA THR A 96 -5.01 17.04 9.26
C THR A 96 -4.39 18.28 8.64
N GLY A 97 -4.85 18.64 7.43
CA GLY A 97 -4.39 19.84 6.72
C GLY A 97 -3.04 19.70 6.03
N GLN A 98 -2.45 18.50 5.99
CA GLN A 98 -1.21 18.22 5.29
C GLN A 98 -1.39 17.17 4.18
N VAL A 99 -0.61 17.33 3.12
CA VAL A 99 -0.46 16.33 2.07
C VAL A 99 0.84 15.58 2.35
N LEU A 100 0.73 14.29 2.64
CA LEU A 100 1.88 13.42 2.84
C LEU A 100 2.47 13.05 1.48
N GLN A 101 3.74 13.37 1.26
CA GLN A 101 4.47 12.91 0.08
C GLN A 101 5.22 11.62 0.43
N GLN A 102 4.76 10.48 -0.08
CA GLN A 102 5.32 9.16 0.21
C GLN A 102 5.30 8.26 -1.02
N ASP A 103 6.48 7.73 -1.36
CA ASP A 103 6.61 6.72 -2.40
C ASP A 103 6.47 5.32 -1.79
N PHE A 104 5.84 4.42 -2.54
CA PHE A 104 5.63 3.03 -2.13
C PHE A 104 6.27 2.08 -3.13
N LYS A 105 6.88 1.01 -2.61
CA LYS A 105 7.46 -0.06 -3.42
C LYS A 105 6.95 -1.39 -2.91
N PHE A 106 6.20 -2.08 -3.75
CA PHE A 106 5.66 -3.41 -3.44
C PHE A 106 6.38 -4.46 -4.27
N TRP A 107 6.72 -5.59 -3.63
CA TRP A 107 7.28 -6.75 -4.32
C TRP A 107 6.42 -7.98 -4.05
N LYS A 108 5.91 -8.60 -5.11
CA LYS A 108 5.20 -9.88 -5.04
C LYS A 108 6.15 -11.03 -5.34
N CYS A 109 6.32 -11.91 -4.35
CA CYS A 109 6.94 -13.22 -4.57
C CYS A 109 5.99 -14.11 -5.37
N LEU A 110 6.42 -14.55 -6.55
CA LEU A 110 5.69 -15.52 -7.38
C LEU A 110 6.02 -16.97 -7.02
N VAL A 111 7.28 -17.22 -6.61
CA VAL A 111 7.77 -18.53 -6.20
C VAL A 111 8.39 -18.41 -4.81
N TYR A 112 7.98 -19.32 -3.92
CA TYR A 112 8.45 -19.46 -2.54
C TYR A 112 9.31 -20.70 -2.38
#